data_AF-A0A928Z1C4-F1
#
_entry.id   AF-A0A928Z1C4-F1
#
_cell.length_a   1.000
_cell.length_b   1.000
_cell.length_c   1.000
_cell.angle_alpha   90.00
_cell.angle_beta   90.00
_cell.angle_gamma   90.00
#
_symmetry.space_group_name_H-M   'P 1'
#
loop_
_entity.id
_entity.type
_entity.pdbx_description
1 polymer ?
#
loop_
_entity_poly.entity_id
_entity_poly.type
_entity_poly.pdbx_seq_one_letter_code
_entity_poly.pdbx_strand_id
1 'polypeptide(L)'
;AQINPIIGDLAGNAQQIATAAHIAVEMGAELMLTPELSLCGYPPRDLLLNPGFVDQMSEQLWTLAQQLPENLAVFVGTVSPNPHTEQGGKPLFNSVALLEGGLIRQIFHKRLLPTYDVFDEDRYFEAGRDTNHVLIKGVHIGISICEDLWNDEQFWGRRHYEIDPIAELAALNVDVIINLSASPYSLGKPHLRENMLKHTAQRFNQAMLYVNQVGGNDDLIFDGNSFAVNPDGEVTTRAKAFDTDLIIVDCLPNQRRLLAIEPSTPTPYIHSIESEIWSALVLGVRDYTRKCGFSKIVLGLSGGIDSAIVAAIAATAVGPDNVLGVLMPSPYSSEHSITDALALARNLGIRTQTVPIEPMMQGFDQALAPMFAGTEFGVAEENLQSRIRGNLLMALANKFGYMLLSTGNKSEMSVGYCTLYGDMNGGVAVIADVPKTKVYDLCRWLNEETQWQQDNAFDINALSRAGLPFSTAPIPAHIITKPPSAELRPDQVDQDSLPPYEILDDILERLVEQHQSIQTVIEAGYERTTVERVARLVKIAEFKRRQAPPGLKITDRAFGTGWRMPIAQQWQPSAAQRTNVSV
;
A
#
# COMPACT_ATOMS: atom_id res chain seq x y z
N ALA A 1 10.19 -5.21 17.47
CA ALA A 1 9.33 -6.23 16.82
C ALA A 1 8.58 -5.58 15.66
N GLN A 2 8.83 -6.04 14.44
CA GLN A 2 8.10 -5.63 13.23
C GLN A 2 6.97 -6.65 13.00
N ILE A 3 5.74 -6.25 13.33
CA ILE A 3 4.58 -7.16 13.37
C ILE A 3 3.48 -6.73 12.40
N ASN A 4 2.58 -7.66 12.09
CA ASN A 4 1.47 -7.50 11.16
C ASN A 4 0.11 -7.57 11.90
N PRO A 5 -0.28 -6.49 12.60
CA PRO A 5 -1.52 -6.47 13.34
C PRO A 5 -2.74 -6.49 12.41
N ILE A 6 -3.85 -7.01 12.93
CA ILE A 6 -5.15 -6.99 12.25
C ILE A 6 -6.01 -5.93 12.94
N ILE A 7 -6.59 -5.03 12.15
CA ILE A 7 -7.42 -3.95 12.69
C ILE A 7 -8.59 -4.56 13.49
N GLY A 8 -8.68 -4.20 14.77
CA GLY A 8 -9.76 -4.63 15.66
C GLY A 8 -9.57 -5.99 16.35
N ASP A 9 -8.60 -6.82 15.95
CA ASP A 9 -8.31 -8.10 16.61
C ASP A 9 -7.43 -7.89 17.85
N LEU A 10 -7.99 -7.27 18.89
CA LEU A 10 -7.25 -6.87 20.09
C LEU A 10 -6.55 -8.06 20.76
N ALA A 11 -7.24 -9.19 20.89
CA ALA A 11 -6.71 -10.40 21.51
C ALA A 11 -5.62 -11.05 20.64
N GLY A 12 -5.83 -11.17 19.33
CA GLY A 12 -4.83 -11.72 18.42
C GLY A 12 -3.58 -10.85 18.32
N ASN A 13 -3.73 -9.53 18.28
CA ASN A 13 -2.60 -8.59 18.29
C ASN A 13 -1.84 -8.64 19.63
N ALA A 14 -2.53 -8.68 20.76
CA ALA A 14 -1.91 -8.85 22.07
C ALA A 14 -1.12 -10.18 22.15
N GLN A 15 -1.68 -11.27 21.63
CA GLN A 15 -0.99 -12.56 21.57
C GLN A 15 0.26 -12.51 20.67
N GLN A 16 0.21 -11.81 19.53
CA GLN A 16 1.38 -11.60 18.68
C GLN A 16 2.49 -10.84 19.43
N ILE A 17 2.12 -9.78 20.17
CA ILE A 17 3.06 -9.00 20.99
C ILE A 17 3.65 -9.87 22.11
N ALA A 18 2.82 -10.61 22.85
CA ALA A 18 3.28 -11.51 23.91
C ALA A 18 4.23 -12.60 23.39
N THR A 19 3.90 -13.18 22.22
CA THR A 19 4.75 -14.20 21.58
C THR A 19 6.09 -13.61 21.19
N ALA A 20 6.12 -12.42 20.57
CA ALA A 20 7.37 -11.73 20.26
C ALA A 20 8.16 -11.37 21.53
N ALA A 21 7.49 -10.99 22.62
CA ALA A 21 8.12 -10.68 23.90
C ALA A 21 8.85 -11.88 24.51
N HIS A 22 8.23 -13.07 24.48
CA HIS A 22 8.87 -14.30 24.96
C HIS A 22 10.13 -14.63 24.14
N ILE A 23 10.04 -14.56 22.82
CA ILE A 23 11.21 -14.79 21.93
C ILE A 23 12.29 -13.73 22.20
N ALA A 24 11.91 -12.47 22.39
CA ALA A 24 12.86 -11.39 22.67
C ALA A 24 13.65 -11.65 23.97
N VAL A 25 13.00 -12.14 25.03
CA VAL A 25 13.69 -12.52 26.29
C VAL A 25 14.65 -13.69 26.08
N GLU A 26 14.29 -14.69 25.29
CA GLU A 26 15.19 -15.80 24.93
C GLU A 26 16.43 -15.30 24.18
N MET A 27 16.28 -14.22 23.40
CA MET A 27 17.39 -13.52 22.74
C MET A 27 18.15 -12.54 23.64
N GLY A 28 17.80 -12.45 24.93
CA GLY A 28 18.45 -11.58 25.91
C GLY A 28 17.96 -10.13 25.93
N ALA A 29 16.83 -9.83 25.29
CA ALA A 29 16.29 -8.47 25.26
C ALA A 29 15.79 -8.01 26.63
N GLU A 30 16.08 -6.76 26.94
CA GLU A 30 15.61 -6.08 28.15
C GLU A 30 14.47 -5.09 27.90
N LEU A 31 14.32 -4.68 26.64
CA LEU A 31 13.30 -3.76 26.14
C LEU A 31 12.84 -4.25 24.77
N MET A 32 11.52 -4.28 24.54
CA MET A 32 10.94 -4.55 23.23
C MET A 32 10.07 -3.37 22.76
N LEU A 33 10.24 -2.99 21.50
CA LEU A 33 9.41 -1.98 20.85
C LEU A 33 8.42 -2.63 19.89
N THR A 34 7.21 -2.07 19.79
CA THR A 34 6.21 -2.45 18.79
C THR A 34 5.86 -1.25 17.90
N PRO A 35 5.18 -1.44 16.76
CA PRO A 35 4.72 -0.34 15.91
C PRO A 35 3.69 0.58 16.59
N GLU A 36 3.44 1.72 15.95
CA GLU A 36 2.32 2.61 16.28
C GLU A 36 0.98 1.86 16.25
N LEU A 37 0.11 2.12 17.23
CA LEU A 37 -1.22 1.50 17.37
C LEU A 37 -1.23 -0.05 17.23
N SER A 38 -0.11 -0.71 17.54
CA SER A 38 0.08 -2.15 17.35
C SER A 38 -0.95 -3.04 18.03
N LEU A 39 -1.53 -2.60 19.16
CA LEU A 39 -2.57 -3.36 19.86
C LEU A 39 -3.88 -3.44 19.07
N CYS A 40 -4.26 -2.37 18.38
CA CYS A 40 -5.51 -2.31 17.63
C CYS A 40 -5.34 -2.43 16.11
N GLY A 41 -4.11 -2.35 15.61
CA GLY A 41 -3.78 -2.22 14.19
C GLY A 41 -4.02 -0.80 13.65
N TYR A 42 -3.40 -0.50 12.52
CA TYR A 42 -3.48 0.82 11.88
C TYR A 42 -3.89 0.74 10.40
N PRO A 43 -4.74 1.64 9.89
CA PRO A 43 -5.50 2.68 10.61
C PRO A 43 -6.89 2.18 11.08
N PRO A 44 -7.28 2.31 12.36
CA PRO A 44 -8.57 1.80 12.85
C PRO A 44 -9.80 2.63 12.45
N ARG A 45 -9.60 3.86 11.94
CA ARG A 45 -10.66 4.78 11.45
C ARG A 45 -11.78 4.97 12.50
N ASP A 46 -13.03 5.05 12.07
CA ASP A 46 -14.20 5.32 12.92
C ASP A 46 -14.49 4.23 13.98
N LEU A 47 -13.76 3.09 14.01
CA LEU A 47 -13.77 2.21 15.19
C LEU A 47 -13.38 2.96 16.46
N LEU A 48 -12.53 3.99 16.33
CA LEU A 48 -12.15 4.88 17.42
C LEU A 48 -13.31 5.70 17.98
N LEU A 49 -14.39 5.90 17.21
CA LEU A 49 -15.59 6.60 17.68
C LEU A 49 -16.51 5.69 18.50
N ASN A 50 -16.21 4.39 18.60
CA ASN A 50 -16.95 3.43 19.42
C ASN A 50 -16.33 3.32 20.82
N PRO A 51 -16.98 3.82 21.88
CA PRO A 51 -16.44 3.76 23.24
C PRO A 51 -16.13 2.33 23.70
N GLY A 52 -16.97 1.36 23.34
CA GLY A 52 -16.75 -0.04 23.71
C GLY A 52 -15.49 -0.64 23.09
N PHE A 53 -15.06 -0.16 21.92
CA PHE A 53 -13.79 -0.57 21.32
C PHE A 53 -12.59 -0.01 22.10
N VAL A 54 -12.67 1.24 22.55
CA VAL A 54 -11.64 1.89 23.38
C VAL A 54 -11.54 1.25 24.77
N ASP A 55 -12.68 0.92 25.37
CA ASP A 55 -12.75 0.24 26.66
C ASP A 55 -12.12 -1.16 26.58
N GLN A 56 -12.52 -1.95 25.58
CA GLN A 56 -11.91 -3.28 25.34
C GLN A 56 -10.41 -3.19 25.06
N MET A 57 -9.95 -2.17 24.36
CA MET A 57 -8.52 -1.95 24.12
C MET A 57 -7.77 -1.69 25.43
N SER A 58 -8.37 -0.91 26.34
CA SER A 58 -7.81 -0.62 27.66
C SER A 58 -7.73 -1.88 28.54
N GLU A 59 -8.79 -2.70 28.55
CA GLU A 59 -8.83 -4.00 29.24
C GLU A 59 -7.78 -4.98 28.68
N GLN A 60 -7.66 -5.04 27.35
CA GLN A 60 -6.70 -5.91 26.69
C GLN A 60 -5.26 -5.47 26.94
N LEU A 61 -4.99 -4.16 27.02
CA LEU A 61 -3.67 -3.62 27.38
C LEU A 61 -3.26 -4.03 28.80
N TRP A 62 -4.20 -3.95 29.75
CA TRP A 62 -3.97 -4.42 31.13
C TRP A 62 -3.70 -5.93 31.18
N THR A 63 -4.49 -6.72 30.44
CA THR A 63 -4.32 -8.16 30.34
C THR A 63 -2.96 -8.53 29.73
N LEU A 64 -2.57 -7.84 28.65
CA LEU A 64 -1.27 -8.02 28.02
C LEU A 64 -0.13 -7.72 29.01
N ALA A 65 -0.21 -6.63 29.77
CA ALA A 65 0.81 -6.28 30.75
C ALA A 65 1.13 -7.42 31.73
N GLN A 66 0.12 -8.20 32.12
CA GLN A 66 0.26 -9.35 33.03
C GLN A 66 0.82 -10.61 32.37
N GLN A 67 0.65 -10.75 31.06
CA GLN A 67 1.14 -11.88 30.29
C GLN A 67 2.59 -11.73 29.87
N LEU A 68 3.12 -10.51 29.88
CA LEU A 68 4.50 -10.23 29.49
C LEU A 68 5.52 -10.79 30.51
N PRO A 69 6.71 -11.19 30.05
CA PRO A 69 7.80 -11.63 30.93
C PRO A 69 8.17 -10.56 31.97
N GLU A 70 8.39 -10.97 33.22
CA GLU A 70 8.62 -10.05 34.36
C GLU A 70 9.82 -9.11 34.18
N ASN A 71 10.89 -9.58 33.53
CA ASN A 71 12.16 -8.84 33.36
C ASN A 71 12.26 -8.02 32.06
N LEU A 72 11.17 -7.94 31.29
CA LEU A 72 11.11 -7.24 30.00
C LEU A 72 10.22 -6.00 30.11
N ALA A 73 10.75 -4.86 29.69
CA ALA A 73 9.94 -3.68 29.40
C ALA A 73 9.42 -3.74 27.95
N VAL A 74 8.17 -3.37 27.71
CA VAL A 74 7.59 -3.37 26.36
C VAL A 74 6.87 -2.07 26.07
N PHE A 75 7.22 -1.40 24.98
CA PHE A 75 6.44 -0.29 24.44
C PHE A 75 5.38 -0.80 23.46
N VAL A 76 4.10 -0.57 23.80
CA VAL A 76 2.93 -1.01 23.04
C VAL A 76 2.18 0.19 22.48
N GLY A 77 2.06 0.28 21.15
CA GLY A 77 1.20 1.25 20.49
C GLY A 77 -0.27 1.00 20.81
N THR A 78 -0.97 2.02 21.27
CA THR A 78 -2.35 1.93 21.77
C THR A 78 -3.09 3.27 21.68
N VAL A 79 -4.38 3.27 22.00
CA VAL A 79 -5.18 4.49 22.14
C VAL A 79 -5.46 4.71 23.62
N SER A 80 -5.32 5.96 24.08
CA SER A 80 -5.71 6.33 25.44
C SER A 80 -6.80 7.39 25.44
N PRO A 81 -7.79 7.32 26.34
CA PRO A 81 -8.77 8.39 26.53
C PRO A 81 -8.10 9.73 26.91
N ASN A 82 -8.66 10.84 26.42
CA ASN A 82 -8.29 12.18 26.87
C ASN A 82 -9.15 12.58 28.08
N PRO A 83 -8.59 12.64 29.31
CA PRO A 83 -9.35 12.97 30.51
C PRO A 83 -9.86 14.43 30.51
N HIS A 84 -9.33 15.28 29.65
CA HIS A 84 -9.70 16.69 29.53
C HIS A 84 -10.74 16.96 28.45
N THR A 85 -11.29 15.94 27.78
CA THR A 85 -12.23 16.13 26.66
C THR A 85 -13.46 16.98 27.03
N GLU A 86 -13.95 16.89 28.27
CA GLU A 86 -15.07 17.72 28.76
C GLU A 86 -14.73 19.22 28.85
N GLN A 87 -13.44 19.56 28.88
CA GLN A 87 -12.92 20.94 28.90
C GLN A 87 -12.62 21.46 27.48
N GLY A 88 -12.79 20.61 26.46
CA GLY A 88 -12.45 20.87 25.06
C GLY A 88 -11.36 19.94 24.53
N GLY A 89 -11.28 19.82 23.20
CA GLY A 89 -10.34 18.93 22.52
C GLY A 89 -10.95 17.59 22.11
N LYS A 90 -10.15 16.74 21.47
CA LYS A 90 -10.57 15.42 20.96
C LYS A 90 -10.57 14.37 22.08
N PRO A 91 -11.41 13.33 21.99
CA PRO A 91 -11.62 12.40 23.10
C PRO A 91 -10.50 11.39 23.32
N LEU A 92 -9.55 11.25 22.40
CA LEU A 92 -8.53 10.21 22.43
C LEU A 92 -7.13 10.78 22.14
N PHE A 93 -6.10 10.03 22.50
CA PHE A 93 -4.71 10.24 22.07
C PHE A 93 -4.19 9.01 21.36
N ASN A 94 -3.46 9.20 20.25
CA ASN A 94 -2.61 8.17 19.68
C ASN A 94 -1.37 8.03 20.58
N SER A 95 -1.16 6.85 21.14
CA SER A 95 -0.28 6.70 22.30
C SER A 95 0.60 5.47 22.25
N VAL A 96 1.63 5.48 23.08
CA VAL A 96 2.47 4.32 23.37
C VAL A 96 2.48 4.11 24.87
N ALA A 97 2.15 2.90 25.32
CA ALA A 97 2.19 2.51 26.72
C ALA A 97 3.47 1.71 27.02
N LEU A 98 4.15 2.05 28.12
CA LEU A 98 5.24 1.27 28.68
C LEU A 98 4.67 0.23 29.64
N LEU A 99 4.80 -1.05 29.30
CA LEU A 99 4.40 -2.19 30.12
C LEU A 99 5.63 -2.82 30.76
N GLU A 100 5.63 -2.98 32.09
CA GLU A 100 6.75 -3.60 32.82
C GLU A 100 6.29 -4.15 34.17
N GLY A 101 6.63 -5.41 34.45
CA GLY A 101 6.34 -6.07 35.73
C GLY A 101 4.83 -6.18 36.02
N GLY A 102 4.02 -6.52 35.01
CA GLY A 102 2.56 -6.69 35.18
C GLY A 102 1.75 -5.39 35.16
N LEU A 103 2.37 -4.24 34.92
CA LEU A 103 1.76 -2.92 35.08
C LEU A 103 1.95 -2.03 33.84
N ILE A 104 1.00 -1.12 33.62
CA ILE A 104 1.15 0.03 32.73
C ILE A 104 1.90 1.11 33.52
N ARG A 105 3.19 1.33 33.22
CA ARG A 105 4.06 2.26 33.97
C ARG A 105 3.86 3.70 33.58
N GLN A 106 3.76 3.96 32.27
CA GLN A 106 3.65 5.31 31.72
C GLN A 106 3.02 5.24 30.33
N ILE A 107 2.35 6.32 29.93
CA ILE A 107 1.78 6.49 28.59
C ILE A 107 2.36 7.77 27.98
N PHE A 108 2.71 7.69 26.69
CA PHE A 108 3.27 8.78 25.89
C PHE A 108 2.34 9.05 24.72
N HIS A 109 2.16 10.32 24.35
CA HIS A 109 1.18 10.74 23.35
C HIS A 109 1.86 11.33 22.12
N LYS A 110 1.38 10.98 20.93
CA LYS A 110 1.85 11.52 19.64
C LYS A 110 1.60 13.03 19.61
N ARG A 111 2.56 13.81 19.14
CA ARG A 111 2.52 15.28 19.24
C ARG A 111 2.18 15.95 17.91
N LEU A 112 2.58 15.33 16.80
CA LEU A 112 2.23 15.78 15.45
C LEU A 112 1.19 14.85 14.83
N LEU A 113 0.04 15.39 14.42
CA LEU A 113 -1.07 14.62 13.88
C LEU A 113 -1.23 14.88 12.36
N PRO A 114 -0.93 13.91 11.49
CA PRO A 114 -1.06 14.09 10.05
C PRO A 114 -2.53 14.12 9.59
N THR A 115 -2.85 15.06 8.70
CA THR A 115 -4.20 15.28 8.13
C THR A 115 -4.20 15.36 6.59
N TYR A 116 -3.13 14.86 5.96
CA TYR A 116 -2.93 14.89 4.52
C TYR A 116 -2.83 13.48 3.92
N ASP A 117 -3.04 13.40 2.60
CA ASP A 117 -3.08 12.16 1.83
C ASP A 117 -4.04 11.12 2.45
N VAL A 118 -3.50 10.04 3.02
CA VAL A 118 -4.24 8.92 3.60
C VAL A 118 -4.60 9.10 5.07
N PHE A 119 -4.06 10.14 5.72
CA PHE A 119 -4.22 10.38 7.15
C PHE A 119 -5.34 11.36 7.46
N ASP A 120 -6.03 11.13 8.58
CA ASP A 120 -7.09 11.99 9.11
C ASP A 120 -7.07 11.94 10.65
N GLU A 121 -5.87 12.00 11.26
CA GLU A 121 -5.72 11.74 12.70
C GLU A 121 -6.39 12.79 13.58
N ASP A 122 -6.43 14.05 13.15
CA ASP A 122 -7.13 15.14 13.85
C ASP A 122 -8.65 14.90 13.95
N ARG A 123 -9.21 13.97 13.17
CA ARG A 123 -10.60 13.52 13.35
C ARG A 123 -10.80 12.85 14.72
N TYR A 124 -9.81 12.09 15.19
CA TYR A 124 -9.94 11.19 16.35
C TYR A 124 -9.12 11.64 17.55
N PHE A 125 -7.93 12.19 17.33
CA PHE A 125 -6.91 12.35 18.34
C PHE A 125 -6.62 13.81 18.68
N GLU A 126 -6.33 14.06 19.95
CA GLU A 126 -5.75 15.31 20.44
C GLU A 126 -4.22 15.20 20.38
N ALA A 127 -3.51 16.31 20.16
CA ALA A 127 -2.05 16.31 20.17
C ALA A 127 -1.50 16.26 21.59
N GLY A 128 -0.49 15.41 21.82
CA GLY A 128 0.30 15.39 23.04
C GLY A 128 1.06 16.70 23.26
N ARG A 129 1.17 17.13 24.51
CA ARG A 129 1.82 18.40 24.88
C ARG A 129 3.21 18.23 25.48
N ASP A 130 3.42 17.15 26.20
CA ASP A 130 4.66 16.90 26.93
C ASP A 130 5.72 16.26 26.03
N THR A 131 6.99 16.53 26.34
CA THR A 131 8.12 15.86 25.70
C THR A 131 8.21 14.42 26.24
N ASN A 132 8.08 13.43 25.35
CA ASN A 132 7.97 12.03 25.73
C ASN A 132 9.33 11.38 25.99
N HIS A 133 9.68 11.12 27.25
CA HIS A 133 10.96 10.48 27.61
C HIS A 133 10.88 9.68 28.91
N VAL A 134 11.77 8.70 29.09
CA VAL A 134 11.82 7.83 30.29
C VAL A 134 13.22 7.25 30.53
N LEU A 135 13.55 6.95 31.79
CA LEU A 135 14.77 6.24 32.16
C LEU A 135 14.44 4.76 32.42
N ILE A 136 14.98 3.85 31.60
CA ILE A 136 14.80 2.39 31.76
C ILE A 136 16.18 1.77 31.93
N LYS A 137 16.41 1.09 33.05
CA LYS A 137 17.66 0.37 33.36
C LYS A 137 18.94 1.19 33.10
N GLY A 138 18.88 2.51 33.36
CA GLY A 138 20.01 3.42 33.18
C GLY A 138 20.18 3.99 31.77
N VAL A 139 19.30 3.67 30.82
CA VAL A 139 19.23 4.27 29.48
C VAL A 139 18.12 5.31 29.45
N HIS A 140 18.47 6.55 29.07
CA HIS A 140 17.51 7.63 28.88
C HIS A 140 16.95 7.58 27.46
N ILE A 141 15.66 7.27 27.33
CA ILE A 141 15.02 7.02 26.05
C ILE A 141 14.06 8.17 25.74
N GLY A 142 14.21 8.78 24.56
CA GLY A 142 13.21 9.66 23.98
C GLY A 142 12.23 8.89 23.10
N ILE A 143 10.94 9.18 23.19
CA ILE A 143 9.89 8.50 22.43
C ILE A 143 9.28 9.46 21.41
N SER A 144 9.22 9.03 20.16
CA SER A 144 8.49 9.71 19.08
C SER A 144 7.55 8.73 18.39
N ILE A 145 6.43 9.21 17.86
CA ILE A 145 5.44 8.37 17.18
C ILE A 145 5.24 8.89 15.76
N CYS A 146 5.62 8.06 14.78
CA CYS A 146 5.54 8.31 13.34
C CYS A 146 5.84 9.76 12.92
N GLU A 147 4.79 10.56 12.68
CA GLU A 147 4.82 11.94 12.19
C GLU A 147 5.70 12.89 13.01
N ASP A 148 5.91 12.60 14.30
CA ASP A 148 6.79 13.39 15.19
C ASP A 148 8.22 13.59 14.60
N LEU A 149 8.64 12.71 13.69
CA LEU A 149 9.95 12.73 13.03
C LEU A 149 10.00 13.58 11.75
N TRP A 150 8.86 13.98 11.18
CA TRP A 150 8.76 14.51 9.81
C TRP A 150 8.82 16.04 9.72
N ASN A 151 9.21 16.74 10.78
CA ASN A 151 9.14 18.21 10.85
C ASN A 151 10.51 18.94 10.82
N ASP A 152 11.53 18.29 10.25
CA ASP A 152 12.87 18.87 10.11
C ASP A 152 12.98 19.82 8.88
N GLU A 153 13.12 21.12 9.14
CA GLU A 153 13.23 22.14 8.08
C GLU A 153 14.51 22.07 7.24
N GLN A 154 15.61 21.55 7.78
CA GLN A 154 16.87 21.43 7.04
C GLN A 154 16.80 20.30 6.03
N PHE A 155 16.02 19.26 6.33
CA PHE A 155 15.75 18.18 5.38
C PHE A 155 14.67 18.55 4.35
N TRP A 156 13.54 19.11 4.80
CA TRP A 156 12.38 19.37 3.94
C TRP A 156 12.38 20.76 3.28
N GLY A 157 13.28 21.66 3.68
CA GLY A 157 13.31 23.07 3.28
C GLY A 157 12.22 23.94 3.92
N ARG A 158 11.32 23.34 4.71
CA ARG A 158 10.24 24.00 5.45
C ARG A 158 9.76 23.12 6.61
N ARG A 159 9.07 23.72 7.58
CA ARG A 159 8.26 22.97 8.58
C ARG A 159 6.78 22.99 8.23
N HIS A 160 6.11 21.91 8.58
CA HIS A 160 4.65 21.80 8.52
C HIS A 160 3.98 22.09 9.88
N TYR A 161 4.72 21.91 10.98
CA TYR A 161 4.26 22.13 12.34
C TYR A 161 5.15 23.14 13.07
N GLU A 162 4.61 23.80 14.09
CA GLU A 162 5.34 24.83 14.86
C GLU A 162 6.43 24.24 15.76
N ILE A 163 6.20 23.05 16.30
CA ILE A 163 7.10 22.37 17.23
C ILE A 163 7.93 21.29 16.52
N ASP A 164 9.12 21.02 17.04
CA ASP A 164 10.01 19.95 16.58
C ASP A 164 10.25 18.98 17.76
N PRO A 165 9.46 17.89 17.87
CA PRO A 165 9.57 16.95 18.98
C PRO A 165 10.97 16.34 19.11
N ILE A 166 11.67 16.14 17.99
CA ILE A 166 13.00 15.55 17.99
C ILE A 166 14.03 16.53 18.54
N ALA A 167 13.96 17.80 18.16
CA ALA A 167 14.85 18.83 18.70
C ALA A 167 14.69 18.98 20.23
N GLU A 168 13.45 18.91 20.74
CA GLU A 168 13.20 18.94 22.18
C GLU A 168 13.77 17.71 22.90
N LEU A 169 13.60 16.51 22.33
CA LEU A 169 14.18 15.29 22.89
C LEU A 169 15.72 15.34 22.91
N ALA A 170 16.33 15.83 21.83
CA ALA A 170 17.78 16.00 21.75
C ALA A 170 18.29 17.01 22.80
N ALA A 171 17.55 18.08 23.07
CA ALA A 171 17.90 19.07 24.11
C ALA A 171 17.90 18.46 25.53
N LEU A 172 17.13 17.39 25.76
CA LEU A 172 17.13 16.63 27.01
C LEU A 172 18.32 15.68 27.15
N ASN A 173 19.19 15.59 26.14
CA ASN A 173 20.38 14.73 26.14
C ASN A 173 20.08 13.24 26.35
N VAL A 174 18.94 12.77 25.84
CA VAL A 174 18.60 11.34 25.85
C VAL A 174 19.70 10.50 25.18
N ASP A 175 19.82 9.23 25.54
CA ASP A 175 20.83 8.32 24.98
C ASP A 175 20.42 7.79 23.60
N VAL A 176 19.12 7.56 23.42
CA VAL A 176 18.52 7.07 22.17
C VAL A 176 17.12 7.66 21.99
N ILE A 177 16.75 8.00 20.75
CA ILE A 177 15.38 8.31 20.38
C ILE A 177 14.79 7.12 19.62
N ILE A 178 13.64 6.65 20.08
CA ILE A 178 12.86 5.63 19.40
C ILE A 178 11.73 6.27 18.60
N ASN A 179 11.42 5.73 17.43
CA ASN A 179 10.28 6.11 16.62
C ASN A 179 9.42 4.87 16.33
N LEU A 180 8.19 4.87 16.85
CA LEU A 180 7.22 3.80 16.65
C LEU A 180 6.26 4.26 15.56
N SER A 181 6.19 3.52 14.46
CA SER A 181 5.58 3.97 13.21
C SER A 181 4.59 2.96 12.64
N ALA A 182 3.52 3.47 12.05
CA ALA A 182 2.74 2.80 11.03
C ALA A 182 2.83 3.65 9.75
N SER A 183 4.01 3.66 9.13
CA SER A 183 4.29 4.42 7.91
C SER A 183 3.94 3.58 6.68
N PRO A 184 2.92 3.97 5.90
CA PRO A 184 2.51 3.22 4.72
C PRO A 184 3.56 3.33 3.62
N TYR A 185 3.65 2.27 2.85
CA TYR A 185 4.48 2.12 1.67
C TYR A 185 4.08 3.10 0.56
N SER A 186 5.10 3.69 -0.05
CA SER A 186 5.08 4.16 -1.43
C SER A 186 6.45 3.91 -2.02
N LEU A 187 6.53 3.81 -3.34
CA LEU A 187 7.75 3.49 -4.06
C LEU A 187 8.88 4.44 -3.68
N GLY A 188 10.02 3.90 -3.24
CA GLY A 188 11.19 4.69 -2.83
C GLY A 188 11.11 5.30 -1.42
N LYS A 189 9.95 5.26 -0.75
CA LYS A 189 9.80 5.73 0.63
C LYS A 189 10.67 5.03 1.68
N PRO A 190 11.04 3.74 1.55
CA PRO A 190 12.00 3.11 2.46
C PRO A 190 13.34 3.87 2.47
N HIS A 191 13.89 4.19 1.29
CA HIS A 191 15.12 4.97 1.15
C HIS A 191 14.96 6.41 1.66
N LEU A 192 13.81 7.05 1.39
CA LEU A 192 13.51 8.39 1.91
C LEU A 192 13.54 8.44 3.45
N ARG A 193 12.91 7.45 4.11
CA ARG A 193 12.92 7.35 5.57
C ARG A 193 14.33 7.18 6.10
N GLU A 194 15.13 6.30 5.49
CA GLU A 194 16.53 6.13 5.90
C GLU A 194 17.33 7.43 5.77
N ASN A 195 17.21 8.12 4.64
CA ASN A 195 17.91 9.39 4.44
C ASN A 195 17.48 10.46 5.45
N MET A 196 16.18 10.53 5.75
CA MET A 196 15.64 11.44 6.77
C MET A 196 16.22 11.11 8.15
N LEU A 197 16.18 9.84 8.58
CA LEU A 197 16.71 9.44 9.88
C LEU A 197 18.22 9.62 9.99
N LYS A 198 18.99 9.36 8.93
CA LYS A 198 20.43 9.65 8.87
C LYS A 198 20.70 11.13 9.09
N HIS A 199 19.97 11.99 8.38
CA HIS A 199 20.08 13.44 8.56
C HIS A 199 19.77 13.85 9.99
N THR A 200 18.65 13.37 10.56
CA THR A 200 18.24 13.67 11.93
C THR A 200 19.27 13.19 12.96
N ALA A 201 19.77 11.96 12.82
CA ALA A 201 20.77 11.38 13.72
C ALA A 201 22.06 12.20 13.75
N GLN A 202 22.54 12.61 12.56
CA GLN A 202 23.73 13.46 12.40
C GLN A 202 23.52 14.87 12.95
N ARG A 203 22.39 15.49 12.62
CA ARG A 203 22.06 16.86 13.03
C ARG A 203 22.01 16.99 14.55
N PHE A 204 21.38 16.04 15.23
CA PHE A 204 21.19 16.08 16.68
C PHE A 204 22.23 15.28 17.47
N ASN A 205 23.20 14.65 16.78
CA ASN A 205 24.19 13.76 17.39
C ASN A 205 23.52 12.71 18.31
N GLN A 206 22.55 11.99 17.74
CA GLN A 206 21.62 11.15 18.47
C GLN A 206 21.46 9.78 17.79
N ALA A 207 21.50 8.71 18.57
CA ALA A 207 21.11 7.38 18.09
C ALA A 207 19.59 7.31 17.88
N MET A 208 19.17 6.71 16.78
CA MET A 208 17.77 6.59 16.38
C MET A 208 17.41 5.13 16.15
N LEU A 209 16.28 4.67 16.70
CA LEU A 209 15.74 3.34 16.42
C LEU A 209 14.31 3.44 15.90
N TYR A 210 14.07 2.91 14.70
CA TYR A 210 12.81 3.05 13.97
C TYR A 210 12.13 1.70 13.82
N VAL A 211 10.91 1.58 14.34
CA VAL A 211 10.09 0.36 14.26
C VAL A 211 8.82 0.66 13.49
N ASN A 212 8.66 0.01 12.34
CA ASN A 212 7.50 0.16 11.49
C ASN A 212 6.60 -1.06 11.52
N GLN A 213 5.30 -0.83 11.28
CA GLN A 213 4.35 -1.90 10.96
C GLN A 213 4.72 -2.57 9.62
N VAL A 214 4.34 -3.83 9.45
CA VAL A 214 4.33 -4.52 8.16
C VAL A 214 2.95 -5.13 7.89
N GLY A 215 2.56 -5.29 6.63
CA GLY A 215 1.30 -5.93 6.24
C GLY A 215 0.36 -5.03 5.42
N GLY A 216 -0.64 -5.63 4.80
CA GLY A 216 -1.71 -4.91 4.07
C GLY A 216 -2.96 -4.68 4.92
N ASN A 217 -3.55 -3.49 4.82
CA ASN A 217 -4.83 -3.14 5.43
C ASN A 217 -5.61 -2.19 4.52
N ASP A 218 -6.80 -2.61 4.09
CA ASP A 218 -7.60 -1.93 3.07
C ASP A 218 -6.77 -1.60 1.82
N ASP A 219 -6.63 -0.31 1.51
CA ASP A 219 -5.86 0.26 0.41
C ASP A 219 -4.36 0.44 0.71
N LEU A 220 -3.96 0.35 1.98
CA LEU A 220 -2.59 0.63 2.43
C LEU A 220 -1.78 -0.66 2.58
N ILE A 221 -0.51 -0.56 2.23
CA ILE A 221 0.51 -1.57 2.51
C ILE A 221 1.53 -0.94 3.43
N PHE A 222 1.98 -1.66 4.45
CA PHE A 222 3.09 -1.29 5.32
C PHE A 222 4.24 -2.24 5.01
N ASP A 223 5.40 -1.69 4.69
CA ASP A 223 6.52 -2.43 4.17
C ASP A 223 7.48 -2.93 5.25
N GLY A 224 7.26 -2.55 6.51
CA GLY A 224 8.23 -2.81 7.57
C GLY A 224 9.48 -1.97 7.36
N ASN A 225 10.59 -2.62 7.02
CA ASN A 225 11.92 -1.99 6.90
C ASN A 225 12.30 -1.22 8.17
N SER A 226 12.08 -1.81 9.36
CA SER A 226 12.57 -1.26 10.63
C SER A 226 14.10 -1.22 10.66
N PHE A 227 14.72 -0.22 11.28
CA PHE A 227 16.17 -0.06 11.26
C PHE A 227 16.71 0.80 12.41
N ALA A 228 18.02 0.75 12.62
CA ALA A 228 18.74 1.54 13.62
C ALA A 228 19.82 2.40 12.96
N VAL A 229 19.99 3.63 13.44
CA VAL A 229 20.95 4.61 12.92
C VAL A 229 21.76 5.21 14.06
N ASN A 230 23.08 5.23 13.89
CA ASN A 230 24.01 5.88 14.82
C ASN A 230 24.15 7.38 14.54
N PRO A 231 24.70 8.17 15.49
CA PRO A 231 24.89 9.61 15.34
C PRO A 231 25.76 10.04 14.14
N ASP A 232 26.59 9.15 13.61
CA ASP A 232 27.40 9.38 12.41
C ASP A 232 26.63 9.10 11.09
N GLY A 233 25.38 8.63 11.18
CA GLY A 233 24.54 8.24 10.04
C GLY A 233 24.76 6.80 9.57
N GLU A 234 25.54 6.00 10.31
CA GLU A 234 25.69 4.57 10.04
C GLU A 234 24.37 3.83 10.35
N VAL A 235 23.87 3.05 9.38
CA VAL A 235 22.77 2.11 9.62
C VAL A 235 23.36 0.81 10.11
N THR A 236 23.06 0.43 11.35
CA THR A 236 23.67 -0.74 11.98
C THR A 236 22.91 -2.03 11.72
N THR A 237 21.58 -1.95 11.63
CA THR A 237 20.73 -3.09 11.28
C THR A 237 19.49 -2.64 10.52
N ARG A 238 18.90 -3.58 9.76
CA ARG A 238 17.65 -3.41 9.02
C ARG A 238 16.87 -4.71 9.05
N ALA A 239 15.60 -4.64 9.42
CA ALA A 239 14.64 -5.73 9.36
C ALA A 239 14.22 -6.01 7.91
N LYS A 240 13.65 -7.19 7.66
CA LYS A 240 13.14 -7.58 6.34
C LYS A 240 12.12 -6.57 5.79
N ALA A 241 12.10 -6.42 4.48
CA ALA A 241 11.01 -5.74 3.78
C ALA A 241 9.82 -6.70 3.60
N PHE A 242 8.61 -6.19 3.76
CA PHE A 242 7.34 -6.91 3.48
C PHE A 242 7.14 -8.24 4.23
N ASP A 243 7.86 -8.46 5.32
CA ASP A 243 7.74 -9.63 6.18
C ASP A 243 7.82 -9.25 7.67
N THR A 244 7.27 -10.07 8.55
CA THR A 244 7.44 -9.89 10.01
C THR A 244 8.87 -10.20 10.42
N ASP A 245 9.38 -9.48 11.42
CA ASP A 245 10.75 -9.66 11.86
C ASP A 245 10.98 -9.26 13.32
N LEU A 246 12.00 -9.84 13.94
CA LEU A 246 12.43 -9.52 15.30
C LEU A 246 13.95 -9.36 15.33
N ILE A 247 14.39 -8.10 15.35
CA ILE A 247 15.79 -7.71 15.41
C ILE A 247 16.18 -7.30 16.84
N ILE A 248 17.41 -7.63 17.25
CA ILE A 248 18.00 -7.21 18.53
C ILE A 248 19.13 -6.22 18.26
N VAL A 249 19.18 -5.18 19.09
CA VAL A 249 20.18 -4.12 19.03
C VAL A 249 20.64 -3.82 20.45
N ASP A 250 21.96 -3.81 20.66
CA ASP A 250 22.56 -3.39 21.92
C ASP A 250 22.67 -1.86 21.96
N CYS A 251 22.20 -1.26 23.05
CA CYS A 251 22.35 0.18 23.30
C CYS A 251 23.53 0.44 24.24
N LEU A 252 24.47 1.28 23.81
CA LEU A 252 25.57 1.80 24.61
C LEU A 252 25.23 3.23 25.06
N PRO A 253 24.49 3.43 26.16
CA PRO A 253 23.85 4.70 26.50
C PRO A 253 24.83 5.88 26.55
N ASN A 254 25.93 5.75 27.30
CA ASN A 254 26.95 6.80 27.43
C ASN A 254 27.69 7.14 26.13
N GLN A 255 27.60 6.28 25.11
CA GLN A 255 28.22 6.49 23.80
C GLN A 255 27.21 6.94 22.74
N ARG A 256 25.91 6.91 23.06
CA ARG A 256 24.81 7.10 22.11
C ARG A 256 25.00 6.25 20.85
N ARG A 257 25.38 4.99 21.04
CA ARG A 257 25.57 4.04 19.93
C ARG A 257 24.66 2.83 20.08
N LEU A 258 24.25 2.33 18.92
CA LEU A 258 23.48 1.13 18.70
C LEU A 258 24.39 0.13 17.98
N LEU A 259 24.47 -1.10 18.47
CA LEU A 259 25.24 -2.18 17.86
C LEU A 259 24.30 -3.29 17.42
N ALA A 260 24.47 -3.78 16.19
CA ALA A 260 23.74 -4.94 15.71
C ALA A 260 24.29 -6.21 16.37
N ILE A 261 23.41 -7.08 16.85
CA ILE A 261 23.76 -8.46 17.19
C ILE A 261 23.63 -9.29 15.92
N GLU A 262 24.67 -10.09 15.63
CA GLU A 262 24.85 -10.87 14.39
C GLU A 262 23.54 -11.35 13.70
N PRO A 263 23.39 -11.18 12.36
CA PRO A 263 24.40 -10.66 11.44
C PRO A 263 24.61 -9.15 11.60
N SER A 264 25.89 -8.74 11.65
CA SER A 264 26.30 -7.34 11.81
C SER A 264 26.08 -6.49 10.56
N THR A 265 25.66 -7.10 9.44
CA THR A 265 25.37 -6.39 8.19
C THR A 265 23.86 -6.16 8.06
N PRO A 266 23.40 -4.92 7.83
CA PRO A 266 21.99 -4.64 7.60
C PRO A 266 21.44 -5.45 6.42
N THR A 267 20.24 -6.02 6.58
CA THR A 267 19.52 -6.67 5.47
C THR A 267 19.47 -5.73 4.28
N PRO A 268 19.92 -6.13 3.07
CA PRO A 268 19.94 -5.25 1.92
C PRO A 268 18.51 -4.85 1.51
N TYR A 269 18.38 -3.71 0.85
CA TYR A 269 17.13 -3.37 0.17
C TYR A 269 16.79 -4.39 -0.91
N ILE A 270 15.50 -4.46 -1.24
CA ILE A 270 15.06 -5.17 -2.43
C ILE A 270 15.77 -4.56 -3.64
N HIS A 271 16.29 -5.44 -4.50
CA HIS A 271 17.30 -5.11 -5.51
C HIS A 271 16.77 -4.28 -6.69
N SER A 272 15.46 -4.27 -6.93
CA SER A 272 14.83 -3.52 -8.04
C SER A 272 13.48 -2.93 -7.65
N ILE A 273 13.07 -1.89 -8.39
CA ILE A 273 11.75 -1.25 -8.27
C ILE A 273 10.63 -2.28 -8.51
N GLU A 274 10.79 -3.12 -9.54
CA GLU A 274 9.81 -4.12 -9.94
C GLU A 274 9.63 -5.17 -8.84
N SER A 275 10.73 -5.61 -8.20
CA SER A 275 10.69 -6.55 -7.09
C SER A 275 10.06 -5.92 -5.83
N GLU A 276 10.23 -4.62 -5.62
CA GLU A 276 9.61 -3.89 -4.51
C GLU A 276 8.10 -3.78 -4.70
N ILE A 277 7.66 -3.35 -5.89
CA ILE A 277 6.24 -3.28 -6.26
C ILE A 277 5.60 -4.67 -6.19
N TRP A 278 6.25 -5.70 -6.73
CA TRP A 278 5.77 -7.08 -6.65
C TRP A 278 5.53 -7.53 -5.21
N SER A 279 6.51 -7.30 -4.33
CA SER A 279 6.42 -7.70 -2.92
C SER A 279 5.29 -6.96 -2.20
N ALA A 280 5.12 -5.66 -2.46
CA ALA A 280 4.03 -4.86 -1.94
C ALA A 280 2.66 -5.40 -2.38
N LEU A 281 2.47 -5.64 -3.68
CA LEU A 281 1.20 -6.12 -4.23
C LEU A 281 0.85 -7.53 -3.77
N VAL A 282 1.83 -8.44 -3.70
CA VAL A 282 1.64 -9.80 -3.16
C VAL A 282 1.23 -9.75 -1.69
N LEU A 283 1.90 -8.92 -0.87
CA LEU A 283 1.54 -8.74 0.54
C LEU A 283 0.13 -8.15 0.67
N GLY A 284 -0.20 -7.11 -0.11
CA GLY A 284 -1.51 -6.47 -0.12
C GLY A 284 -2.64 -7.45 -0.47
N VAL A 285 -2.50 -8.24 -1.54
CA VAL A 285 -3.51 -9.25 -1.91
C VAL A 285 -3.63 -10.34 -0.85
N ARG A 286 -2.51 -10.84 -0.33
CA ARG A 286 -2.49 -11.90 0.69
C ARG A 286 -3.23 -11.45 1.94
N ASP A 287 -2.88 -10.27 2.45
CA ASP A 287 -3.43 -9.76 3.69
C ASP A 287 -4.87 -9.30 3.53
N TYR A 288 -5.23 -8.59 2.46
CA TYR A 288 -6.63 -8.19 2.22
C TYR A 288 -7.53 -9.43 2.13
N THR A 289 -7.11 -10.45 1.38
CA THR A 289 -7.86 -11.71 1.27
C THR A 289 -8.04 -12.37 2.64
N ARG A 290 -6.95 -12.59 3.39
CA ARG A 290 -6.98 -13.27 4.69
C ARG A 290 -7.72 -12.48 5.76
N LYS A 291 -7.44 -11.18 5.91
CA LYS A 291 -8.03 -10.31 6.95
C LYS A 291 -9.52 -10.07 6.71
N CYS A 292 -9.98 -10.13 5.46
CA CYS A 292 -11.41 -10.13 5.13
C CYS A 292 -12.10 -11.51 5.23
N GLY A 293 -11.39 -12.56 5.66
CA GLY A 293 -11.96 -13.89 5.88
C GLY A 293 -12.07 -14.77 4.63
N PHE A 294 -11.45 -14.37 3.51
CA PHE A 294 -11.42 -15.17 2.29
C PHE A 294 -10.20 -16.09 2.26
N SER A 295 -10.33 -17.20 1.57
CA SER A 295 -9.24 -18.16 1.33
C SER A 295 -8.98 -18.44 -0.14
N LYS A 296 -9.87 -17.98 -1.04
CA LYS A 296 -9.84 -18.26 -2.48
C LYS A 296 -10.21 -17.02 -3.27
N ILE A 297 -9.69 -16.97 -4.49
CA ILE A 297 -9.76 -15.84 -5.40
C ILE A 297 -10.40 -16.27 -6.72
N VAL A 298 -11.19 -15.38 -7.32
CA VAL A 298 -11.65 -15.47 -8.71
C VAL A 298 -11.26 -14.20 -9.46
N LEU A 299 -10.89 -14.34 -10.73
CA LEU A 299 -10.63 -13.20 -11.62
C LEU A 299 -10.94 -13.55 -13.08
N GLY A 300 -11.21 -12.52 -13.89
CA GLY A 300 -11.32 -12.67 -15.34
C GLY A 300 -9.94 -12.76 -16.00
N LEU A 301 -9.76 -13.69 -16.94
CA LEU A 301 -8.58 -13.77 -17.78
C LEU A 301 -8.95 -13.34 -19.21
N SER A 302 -8.52 -12.13 -19.60
CA SER A 302 -8.77 -11.59 -20.95
C SER A 302 -7.73 -12.04 -21.98
N GLY A 303 -6.59 -12.59 -21.52
CA GLY A 303 -5.40 -12.77 -22.35
C GLY A 303 -4.58 -11.48 -22.50
N GLY A 304 -5.01 -10.38 -21.89
CA GLY A 304 -4.25 -9.13 -21.80
C GLY A 304 -3.30 -9.10 -20.62
N ILE A 305 -2.35 -8.15 -20.67
CA ILE A 305 -1.24 -8.06 -19.71
C ILE A 305 -1.68 -7.78 -18.28
N ASP A 306 -2.73 -6.97 -18.09
CA ASP A 306 -3.21 -6.59 -16.76
C ASP A 306 -3.76 -7.78 -15.99
N SER A 307 -4.64 -8.58 -16.64
CA SER A 307 -5.15 -9.81 -16.05
C SER A 307 -4.04 -10.84 -15.81
N ALA A 308 -2.98 -10.81 -16.62
CA ALA A 308 -1.86 -11.73 -16.50
C ALA A 308 -1.02 -11.47 -15.24
N ILE A 309 -0.65 -10.21 -15.00
CA ILE A 309 0.11 -9.86 -13.80
C ILE A 309 -0.72 -10.05 -12.53
N VAL A 310 -2.03 -9.73 -12.56
CA VAL A 310 -2.93 -9.93 -11.42
C VAL A 310 -3.10 -11.43 -11.10
N ALA A 311 -3.18 -12.29 -12.11
CA ALA A 311 -3.21 -13.73 -11.92
C ALA A 311 -1.93 -14.25 -11.24
N ALA A 312 -0.77 -13.76 -11.67
CA ALA A 312 0.52 -14.13 -11.10
C ALA A 312 0.67 -13.68 -9.64
N ILE A 313 0.26 -12.43 -9.34
CA ILE A 313 0.23 -11.91 -7.96
C ILE A 313 -0.72 -12.76 -7.10
N ALA A 314 -1.93 -13.06 -7.59
CA ALA A 314 -2.90 -13.88 -6.86
C ALA A 314 -2.36 -15.29 -6.56
N ALA A 315 -1.77 -15.97 -7.55
CA ALA A 315 -1.19 -17.30 -7.38
C ALA A 315 -0.06 -17.29 -6.32
N THR A 316 0.73 -16.23 -6.27
CA THR A 316 1.80 -16.06 -5.27
C THR A 316 1.25 -15.70 -3.88
N ALA A 317 0.17 -14.92 -3.82
CA ALA A 317 -0.41 -14.44 -2.58
C ALA A 317 -1.12 -15.56 -1.80
N VAL A 318 -1.93 -16.39 -2.48
CA VAL A 318 -2.80 -17.40 -1.83
C VAL A 318 -2.52 -18.85 -2.26
N GLY A 319 -1.55 -19.06 -3.15
CA GLY A 319 -1.26 -20.36 -3.76
C GLY A 319 -2.15 -20.64 -4.97
N PRO A 320 -1.63 -21.31 -6.01
CA PRO A 320 -2.31 -21.46 -7.29
C PRO A 320 -3.62 -22.28 -7.20
N ASP A 321 -3.69 -23.27 -6.32
CA ASP A 321 -4.90 -24.08 -6.11
C ASP A 321 -6.12 -23.26 -5.63
N ASN A 322 -5.85 -22.13 -4.99
CA ASN A 322 -6.84 -21.21 -4.44
C ASN A 322 -7.25 -20.11 -5.42
N VAL A 323 -6.78 -20.15 -6.66
CA VAL A 323 -7.12 -19.17 -7.70
C VAL A 323 -7.94 -19.82 -8.81
N LEU A 324 -9.06 -19.18 -9.19
CA LEU A 324 -9.88 -19.52 -10.34
C LEU A 324 -9.82 -18.42 -11.39
N GLY A 325 -9.21 -18.70 -12.53
CA GLY A 325 -9.25 -17.83 -13.71
C GLY A 325 -10.48 -18.12 -14.59
N VAL A 326 -11.25 -17.10 -14.95
CA VAL A 326 -12.45 -17.27 -15.77
C VAL A 326 -12.26 -16.60 -17.13
N LEU A 327 -12.31 -17.39 -18.20
CA LEU A 327 -12.26 -16.89 -19.57
C LEU A 327 -13.68 -16.63 -20.05
N MET A 328 -13.94 -15.44 -20.59
CA MET A 328 -15.29 -15.01 -21.00
C MET A 328 -15.29 -14.45 -22.43
N PRO A 329 -15.04 -15.30 -23.45
CA PRO A 329 -14.88 -14.87 -24.82
C PRO A 329 -16.21 -14.36 -25.40
N SER A 330 -16.10 -13.31 -26.21
CA SER A 330 -17.18 -12.80 -27.07
C SER A 330 -16.94 -13.24 -28.52
N PRO A 331 -17.89 -12.99 -29.45
CA PRO A 331 -17.65 -13.19 -30.88
C PRO A 331 -16.49 -12.35 -31.45
N TYR A 332 -16.10 -11.28 -30.77
CA TYR A 332 -14.97 -10.41 -31.16
C TYR A 332 -13.64 -10.85 -30.54
N SER A 333 -13.66 -11.81 -29.61
CA SER A 333 -12.44 -12.25 -28.92
C SER A 333 -11.54 -13.06 -29.84
N SER A 334 -10.25 -12.73 -29.87
CA SER A 334 -9.30 -13.43 -30.74
C SER A 334 -8.96 -14.83 -30.20
N GLU A 335 -8.72 -15.79 -31.11
CA GLU A 335 -8.26 -17.13 -30.75
C GLU A 335 -6.93 -17.09 -29.97
N HIS A 336 -6.07 -16.13 -30.32
CA HIS A 336 -4.81 -15.87 -29.63
C HIS A 336 -5.03 -15.43 -28.18
N SER A 337 -5.97 -14.54 -27.88
CA SER A 337 -6.25 -14.11 -26.50
C SER A 337 -6.73 -15.27 -25.62
N ILE A 338 -7.53 -16.19 -26.15
CA ILE A 338 -7.93 -17.42 -25.42
C ILE A 338 -6.72 -18.33 -25.19
N THR A 339 -5.91 -18.55 -26.22
CA THR A 339 -4.71 -19.40 -26.14
C THR A 339 -3.70 -18.85 -25.13
N ASP A 340 -3.46 -17.54 -25.15
CA ASP A 340 -2.59 -16.81 -24.22
C ASP A 340 -3.07 -16.98 -22.78
N ALA A 341 -4.36 -16.76 -22.52
CA ALA A 341 -4.95 -16.91 -21.18
C ALA A 341 -4.83 -18.35 -20.64
N LEU A 342 -5.05 -19.36 -21.49
CA LEU A 342 -4.87 -20.77 -21.10
C LEU A 342 -3.40 -21.13 -20.89
N ALA A 343 -2.47 -20.58 -21.69
CA ALA A 343 -1.04 -20.78 -21.51
C ALA A 343 -0.55 -20.17 -20.19
N LEU A 344 -0.94 -18.93 -19.91
CA LEU A 344 -0.70 -18.27 -18.63
C LEU A 344 -1.20 -19.14 -17.47
N ALA A 345 -2.45 -19.60 -17.53
CA ALA A 345 -3.02 -20.40 -16.45
C ALA A 345 -2.25 -21.69 -16.18
N ARG A 346 -1.77 -22.37 -17.24
CA ARG A 346 -0.90 -23.55 -17.12
C ARG A 346 0.43 -23.20 -16.47
N ASN A 347 1.08 -22.11 -16.89
CA ASN A 347 2.36 -21.68 -16.34
C ASN A 347 2.25 -21.32 -14.84
N LEU A 348 1.13 -20.73 -14.44
CA LEU A 348 0.84 -20.38 -13.05
C LEU A 348 0.33 -21.56 -12.22
N GLY A 349 -0.09 -22.67 -12.84
CA GLY A 349 -0.71 -23.80 -12.16
C GLY A 349 -2.13 -23.53 -11.63
N ILE A 350 -2.82 -22.50 -12.13
CA ILE A 350 -4.16 -22.13 -11.64
C ILE A 350 -5.27 -22.86 -12.40
N ARG A 351 -6.43 -23.03 -11.74
CA ARG A 351 -7.62 -23.63 -12.38
C ARG A 351 -8.32 -22.60 -13.27
N THR A 352 -8.91 -23.07 -14.36
CA THR A 352 -9.69 -22.22 -15.26
C THR A 352 -11.08 -22.74 -15.55
N GLN A 353 -11.98 -21.82 -15.89
CA GLN A 353 -13.30 -22.11 -16.44
C GLN A 353 -13.56 -21.17 -17.62
N THR A 354 -14.13 -21.68 -18.71
CA THR A 354 -14.56 -20.86 -19.84
C THR A 354 -16.08 -20.73 -19.86
N VAL A 355 -16.58 -19.50 -20.02
CA VAL A 355 -18.01 -19.17 -20.13
C VAL A 355 -18.19 -18.13 -21.24
N PRO A 356 -18.52 -18.56 -22.49
CA PRO A 356 -18.77 -17.63 -23.59
C PRO A 356 -19.91 -16.66 -23.28
N ILE A 357 -19.74 -15.38 -23.64
CA ILE A 357 -20.74 -14.33 -23.34
C ILE A 357 -21.75 -14.10 -24.45
N GLU A 358 -21.53 -14.66 -25.64
CA GLU A 358 -22.40 -14.48 -26.81
C GLU A 358 -23.89 -14.76 -26.53
N PRO A 359 -24.30 -15.85 -25.84
CA PRO A 359 -25.72 -16.09 -25.58
C PRO A 359 -26.37 -15.01 -24.70
N MET A 360 -25.60 -14.44 -23.77
CA MET A 360 -26.07 -13.35 -22.92
C MET A 360 -26.15 -12.05 -23.71
N MET A 361 -25.17 -11.77 -24.58
CA MET A 361 -25.21 -10.62 -25.49
C MET A 361 -26.48 -10.65 -26.34
N GLN A 362 -26.76 -11.77 -27.01
CA GLN A 362 -27.96 -11.95 -27.83
C GLN A 362 -29.25 -11.75 -27.04
N GLY A 363 -29.30 -12.20 -25.78
CA GLY A 363 -30.44 -11.99 -24.89
C GLY A 363 -30.70 -10.51 -24.59
N PHE A 364 -29.63 -9.74 -24.34
CA PHE A 364 -29.74 -8.28 -24.16
C PHE A 364 -30.10 -7.56 -25.46
N ASP A 365 -29.50 -7.95 -26.59
CA ASP A 365 -29.81 -7.37 -27.90
C ASP A 365 -31.31 -7.54 -28.22
N GLN A 366 -31.86 -8.74 -27.98
CA GLN A 366 -33.28 -9.00 -28.16
C GLN A 366 -34.16 -8.15 -27.24
N ALA A 367 -33.76 -7.99 -25.97
CA ALA A 367 -34.53 -7.22 -25.00
C ALA A 367 -34.51 -5.70 -25.28
N LEU A 368 -33.38 -5.19 -25.78
CA LEU A 368 -33.16 -3.76 -26.03
C LEU A 368 -33.51 -3.33 -27.46
N ALA A 369 -33.69 -4.26 -28.40
CA ALA A 369 -33.97 -3.98 -29.81
C ALA A 369 -35.09 -2.93 -30.05
N PRO A 370 -36.25 -2.95 -29.35
CA PRO A 370 -37.26 -1.92 -29.56
C PRO A 370 -36.82 -0.51 -29.15
N MET A 371 -35.95 -0.41 -28.13
CA MET A 371 -35.46 0.87 -27.60
C MET A 371 -34.28 1.41 -28.41
N PHE A 372 -33.47 0.54 -29.01
CA PHE A 372 -32.32 0.89 -29.85
C PHE A 372 -32.67 0.92 -31.34
N ALA A 373 -33.96 0.83 -31.68
CA ALA A 373 -34.40 0.88 -33.07
C ALA A 373 -33.98 2.19 -33.74
N GLY A 374 -33.20 2.08 -34.83
CA GLY A 374 -32.71 3.23 -35.59
C GLY A 374 -31.45 3.90 -35.03
N THR A 375 -30.81 3.33 -34.00
CA THR A 375 -29.48 3.76 -33.54
C THR A 375 -28.37 2.89 -34.15
N GLU A 376 -27.15 3.43 -34.20
CA GLU A 376 -25.95 2.68 -34.59
C GLU A 376 -25.30 2.03 -33.37
N PHE A 377 -24.58 0.93 -33.59
CA PHE A 377 -23.76 0.28 -32.57
C PHE A 377 -22.74 1.25 -31.99
N GLY A 378 -22.56 1.26 -30.68
CA GLY A 378 -21.53 2.08 -30.06
C GLY A 378 -21.21 1.71 -28.62
N VAL A 379 -20.95 2.74 -27.82
CA VAL A 379 -20.45 2.61 -26.44
C VAL A 379 -21.43 1.85 -25.53
N ALA A 380 -22.72 1.84 -25.84
CA ALA A 380 -23.71 1.11 -25.06
C ALA A 380 -23.51 -0.41 -25.16
N GLU A 381 -23.39 -0.92 -26.38
CA GLU A 381 -23.17 -2.32 -26.71
C GLU A 381 -21.77 -2.80 -26.30
N GLU A 382 -20.73 -1.98 -26.50
CA GLU A 382 -19.38 -2.26 -26.01
C GLU A 382 -19.37 -2.45 -24.48
N ASN A 383 -19.96 -1.52 -23.74
CA ASN A 383 -20.03 -1.59 -22.27
C ASN A 383 -20.88 -2.76 -21.76
N LEU A 384 -21.89 -3.19 -22.52
CA LEU A 384 -22.75 -4.30 -22.14
C LEU A 384 -21.94 -5.61 -22.02
N GLN A 385 -21.00 -5.84 -22.93
CA GLN A 385 -20.10 -6.99 -22.86
C GLN A 385 -19.30 -7.01 -21.54
N SER A 386 -18.71 -5.87 -21.17
CA SER A 386 -17.98 -5.73 -19.91
C SER A 386 -18.89 -5.99 -18.69
N ARG A 387 -20.14 -5.49 -18.70
CA ARG A 387 -21.10 -5.73 -17.61
C ARG A 387 -21.55 -7.18 -17.51
N ILE A 388 -21.72 -7.88 -18.62
CA ILE A 388 -22.01 -9.32 -18.63
C ILE A 388 -20.86 -10.08 -17.94
N ARG A 389 -19.61 -9.78 -18.31
CA ARG A 389 -18.43 -10.37 -17.68
C ARG A 389 -18.37 -10.09 -16.18
N GLY A 390 -18.58 -8.83 -15.80
CA GLY A 390 -18.65 -8.41 -14.41
C GLY A 390 -19.72 -9.17 -13.60
N ASN A 391 -20.91 -9.38 -14.18
CA ASN A 391 -22.00 -10.13 -13.53
C ASN A 391 -21.67 -11.62 -13.37
N LEU A 392 -21.05 -12.25 -14.36
CA LEU A 392 -20.62 -13.65 -14.26
C LEU A 392 -19.59 -13.85 -13.14
N LEU A 393 -18.58 -12.98 -13.08
CA LEU A 393 -17.56 -13.02 -12.03
C LEU A 393 -18.15 -12.82 -10.64
N MET A 394 -19.06 -11.84 -10.48
CA MET A 394 -19.77 -11.62 -9.21
C MET A 394 -20.67 -12.81 -8.84
N ALA A 395 -21.34 -13.44 -9.80
CA ALA A 395 -22.16 -14.63 -9.55
C ALA A 395 -21.31 -15.80 -9.03
N LEU A 396 -20.12 -16.01 -9.60
CA LEU A 396 -19.17 -17.02 -9.13
C LEU A 396 -18.61 -16.68 -7.75
N ALA A 397 -18.20 -15.43 -7.53
CA ALA A 397 -17.73 -14.94 -6.24
C ALA A 397 -18.77 -15.17 -5.13
N ASN A 398 -20.03 -14.81 -5.39
CA ASN A 398 -21.13 -15.00 -4.44
C ASN A 398 -21.44 -16.48 -4.20
N LYS A 399 -21.43 -17.31 -5.25
CA LYS A 399 -21.78 -18.73 -5.13
C LYS A 399 -20.75 -19.52 -4.32
N PHE A 400 -19.47 -19.19 -4.47
CA PHE A 400 -18.37 -19.95 -3.86
C PHE A 400 -17.69 -19.23 -2.69
N GLY A 401 -18.07 -17.99 -2.39
CA GLY A 401 -17.42 -17.17 -1.37
C GLY A 401 -15.97 -16.82 -1.73
N TYR A 402 -15.71 -16.52 -3.01
CA TYR A 402 -14.36 -16.17 -3.47
C TYR A 402 -14.20 -14.64 -3.54
N MET A 403 -13.00 -14.15 -3.24
CA MET A 403 -12.65 -12.75 -3.44
C MET A 403 -12.50 -12.49 -4.95
N LEU A 404 -13.28 -11.55 -5.50
CA LEU A 404 -13.09 -11.12 -6.88
C LEU A 404 -11.99 -10.06 -6.96
N LEU A 405 -10.97 -10.28 -7.79
CA LEU A 405 -9.97 -9.25 -8.10
C LEU A 405 -10.34 -8.50 -9.37
N SER A 406 -10.27 -7.17 -9.31
CA SER A 406 -10.31 -6.31 -10.51
C SER A 406 -8.89 -6.11 -11.07
N THR A 407 -8.81 -5.93 -12.38
CA THR A 407 -7.56 -5.86 -13.14
C THR A 407 -7.29 -4.50 -13.76
N GLY A 408 -8.07 -3.46 -13.43
CA GLY A 408 -7.84 -2.11 -13.98
C GLY A 408 -6.55 -1.48 -13.44
N ASN A 409 -5.73 -0.91 -14.31
CA ASN A 409 -4.48 -0.24 -13.93
C ASN A 409 -4.65 1.26 -13.68
N LYS A 410 -3.62 1.93 -13.14
CA LYS A 410 -3.68 3.37 -12.81
C LYS A 410 -3.96 4.25 -14.00
N SER A 411 -3.42 3.93 -15.17
CA SER A 411 -3.60 4.71 -16.40
C SER A 411 -5.06 4.70 -16.84
N GLU A 412 -5.67 3.52 -16.88
CA GLU A 412 -7.09 3.33 -17.19
C GLU A 412 -8.00 4.04 -16.19
N MET A 413 -7.72 3.88 -14.89
CA MET A 413 -8.47 4.51 -13.80
C MET A 413 -8.34 6.04 -13.81
N SER A 414 -7.18 6.57 -14.22
CA SER A 414 -6.92 7.99 -14.34
C SER A 414 -7.83 8.64 -15.38
N VAL A 415 -7.87 8.09 -16.59
CA VAL A 415 -8.61 8.68 -17.71
C VAL A 415 -10.03 8.12 -17.85
N GLY A 416 -10.42 7.18 -16.99
CA GLY A 416 -11.73 6.54 -17.00
C GLY A 416 -11.94 5.60 -18.19
N TYR A 417 -10.86 4.99 -18.68
CA TYR A 417 -10.88 3.96 -19.73
C TYR A 417 -11.29 2.60 -19.12
N CYS A 418 -12.47 2.60 -18.52
CA CYS A 418 -13.05 1.46 -17.82
C CYS A 418 -14.59 1.52 -17.87
N THR A 419 -15.25 0.38 -17.68
CA THR A 419 -16.70 0.25 -17.66
C THR A 419 -17.20 0.07 -16.23
N LEU A 420 -17.97 1.04 -15.73
CA LEU A 420 -18.70 0.87 -14.47
C LEU A 420 -19.59 -0.37 -14.51
N TYR A 421 -19.47 -1.16 -13.44
CA TYR A 421 -20.15 -2.44 -13.25
C TYR A 421 -19.70 -3.56 -14.22
N GLY A 422 -18.56 -3.37 -14.90
CA GLY A 422 -17.93 -4.33 -15.79
C GLY A 422 -16.57 -4.77 -15.27
N ASP A 423 -15.50 -4.32 -15.93
CA ASP A 423 -14.09 -4.55 -15.57
C ASP A 423 -13.71 -3.97 -14.20
N MET A 424 -14.44 -2.95 -13.73
CA MET A 424 -14.31 -2.40 -12.38
C MET A 424 -14.86 -3.31 -11.27
N ASN A 425 -15.58 -4.39 -11.60
CA ASN A 425 -16.11 -5.27 -10.57
C ASN A 425 -14.98 -5.99 -9.82
N GLY A 426 -15.01 -5.90 -8.50
CA GLY A 426 -14.07 -6.59 -7.62
C GLY A 426 -14.28 -6.22 -6.16
N GLY A 427 -13.70 -7.02 -5.27
CA GLY A 427 -13.54 -6.68 -3.85
C GLY A 427 -12.25 -5.91 -3.58
N VAL A 428 -11.25 -6.01 -4.47
CA VAL A 428 -10.01 -5.21 -4.47
C VAL A 428 -9.49 -5.06 -5.90
N ALA A 429 -8.98 -3.87 -6.24
CA ALA A 429 -8.30 -3.60 -7.51
C ALA A 429 -6.78 -3.63 -7.29
N VAL A 430 -6.16 -4.74 -7.67
CA VAL A 430 -4.78 -5.07 -7.29
C VAL A 430 -3.79 -4.08 -7.87
N ILE A 431 -3.96 -3.68 -9.12
CA ILE A 431 -3.02 -2.82 -9.84
C ILE A 431 -3.58 -1.41 -10.12
N ALA A 432 -4.63 -1.00 -9.40
CA ALA A 432 -5.27 0.31 -9.61
C ALA A 432 -4.34 1.51 -9.37
N ASP A 433 -3.20 1.30 -8.70
CA ASP A 433 -2.16 2.32 -8.50
C ASP A 433 -0.85 2.00 -9.22
N VAL A 434 -0.85 1.06 -10.18
CA VAL A 434 0.29 0.74 -11.05
C VAL A 434 0.07 1.33 -12.45
N PRO A 435 0.92 2.25 -12.95
CA PRO A 435 0.84 2.73 -14.33
C PRO A 435 1.00 1.59 -15.36
N LYS A 436 0.42 1.74 -16.55
CA LYS A 436 0.49 0.72 -17.61
C LYS A 436 1.93 0.40 -18.00
N THR A 437 2.78 1.42 -18.14
CA THR A 437 4.22 1.22 -18.43
C THR A 437 4.89 0.34 -17.39
N LYS A 438 4.55 0.53 -16.11
CA LYS A 438 5.04 -0.30 -15.00
C LYS A 438 4.44 -1.71 -14.97
N VAL A 439 3.20 -1.90 -15.44
CA VAL A 439 2.64 -3.25 -15.65
C VAL A 439 3.48 -4.04 -16.67
N TYR A 440 3.91 -3.39 -17.76
CA TYR A 440 4.81 -4.01 -18.74
C TYR A 440 6.19 -4.33 -18.14
N ASP A 441 6.78 -3.40 -17.37
CA ASP A 441 8.06 -3.61 -16.67
C ASP A 441 7.98 -4.80 -15.71
N LEU A 442 6.91 -4.88 -14.90
CA LEU A 442 6.68 -5.98 -13.97
C LEU A 442 6.58 -7.33 -14.67
N CYS A 443 5.86 -7.41 -15.79
CA CYS A 443 5.74 -8.68 -16.54
C CYS A 443 7.08 -9.13 -17.14
N ARG A 444 7.88 -8.19 -17.66
CA ARG A 444 9.22 -8.48 -18.16
C ARG A 444 10.14 -8.94 -17.03
N TRP A 445 10.22 -8.15 -15.97
CA TRP A 445 11.01 -8.48 -14.78
C TRP A 445 10.62 -9.85 -14.20
N LEU A 446 9.33 -10.14 -14.07
CA LEU A 446 8.88 -11.42 -13.50
C LEU A 446 9.38 -12.61 -14.33
N ASN A 447 9.32 -12.51 -15.66
CA ASN A 447 9.83 -13.55 -16.55
C ASN A 447 11.35 -13.68 -16.47
N GLU A 448 12.07 -12.56 -16.51
CA GLU A 448 13.54 -12.51 -16.45
C GLU A 448 14.07 -13.05 -15.11
N GLU A 449 13.45 -12.64 -14.00
CA GLU A 449 13.82 -13.06 -12.65
C GLU A 449 13.54 -14.54 -12.43
N THR A 450 12.40 -15.04 -12.94
CA THR A 450 12.06 -16.47 -12.90
C THR A 450 13.05 -17.32 -13.70
N GLN A 451 13.47 -16.83 -14.87
CA GLN A 451 14.49 -17.51 -15.69
C GLN A 451 15.84 -17.53 -14.97
N TRP A 452 16.25 -16.40 -14.41
CA TRP A 452 17.48 -16.31 -13.63
C TRP A 452 17.49 -17.28 -12.44
N GLN A 453 16.38 -17.40 -11.70
CA GLN A 453 16.28 -18.34 -10.57
C GLN A 453 16.46 -19.80 -10.99
N GLN A 454 15.94 -20.20 -12.16
CA GLN A 454 16.16 -21.53 -12.70
C GLN A 454 17.63 -21.75 -13.07
N ASP A 455 18.23 -20.80 -13.77
CA ASP A 455 19.61 -20.90 -14.24
C ASP A 455 20.63 -20.92 -13.08
N ASN A 456 20.23 -20.38 -11.91
CA ASN A 456 21.08 -20.21 -10.73
C ASN A 456 20.57 -20.96 -9.49
N ALA A 457 19.80 -22.03 -9.66
CA ALA A 457 19.16 -22.78 -8.55
C ALA A 457 20.13 -23.34 -7.48
N PHE A 458 21.45 -23.33 -7.74
CA PHE A 458 22.50 -23.78 -6.81
C PHE A 458 23.31 -22.63 -6.19
N ASP A 459 23.00 -21.36 -6.47
CA ASP A 459 23.71 -20.22 -5.90
C ASP A 459 23.19 -19.89 -4.48
N ILE A 460 24.05 -20.09 -3.49
CA ILE A 460 23.75 -19.81 -2.08
C ILE A 460 23.57 -18.31 -1.79
N ASN A 461 24.00 -17.42 -2.69
CA ASN A 461 23.82 -15.97 -2.57
C ASN A 461 22.46 -15.48 -3.09
N ALA A 462 21.58 -16.39 -3.54
CA ALA A 462 20.22 -16.07 -4.02
C ALA A 462 19.27 -15.50 -2.95
N LEU A 463 19.71 -15.39 -1.70
CA LEU A 463 18.93 -14.91 -0.54
C LEU A 463 18.44 -13.44 -0.64
N SER A 464 18.94 -12.64 -1.60
CA SER A 464 18.56 -11.23 -1.79
C SER A 464 17.54 -10.97 -2.92
N ARG A 465 17.08 -12.03 -3.61
CA ARG A 465 16.08 -11.93 -4.68
C ARG A 465 14.72 -12.44 -4.20
N ALA A 466 13.64 -11.85 -4.69
CA ALA A 466 12.28 -12.24 -4.33
C ALA A 466 12.11 -13.73 -4.68
N GLY A 467 12.04 -14.63 -3.70
CA GLY A 467 11.82 -16.06 -3.99
C GLY A 467 10.51 -16.25 -4.74
N LEU A 468 10.55 -16.39 -6.07
CA LEU A 468 9.36 -16.45 -6.90
C LEU A 468 8.88 -17.91 -6.89
N PRO A 469 7.56 -18.15 -6.82
CA PRO A 469 7.03 -19.51 -6.71
C PRO A 469 6.96 -20.22 -8.08
N PHE A 470 7.55 -19.66 -9.13
CA PHE A 470 7.37 -20.12 -10.50
C PHE A 470 8.59 -20.90 -11.00
N SER A 471 8.34 -22.05 -11.61
CA SER A 471 9.39 -22.90 -12.19
C SER A 471 9.73 -22.58 -13.64
N THR A 472 8.95 -21.72 -14.29
CA THR A 472 9.09 -21.30 -15.69
C THR A 472 8.58 -19.86 -15.81
N ALA A 473 9.09 -19.09 -16.78
CA ALA A 473 8.60 -17.74 -17.07
C ALA A 473 7.05 -17.71 -17.14
N PRO A 474 6.37 -17.06 -16.18
CA PRO A 474 4.93 -17.26 -16.00
C PRO A 474 4.10 -16.56 -17.08
N ILE A 475 4.52 -15.39 -17.57
CA ILE A 475 3.76 -14.57 -18.50
C ILE A 475 4.13 -14.96 -19.95
N PRO A 476 3.20 -15.48 -20.77
CA PRO A 476 3.48 -15.76 -22.18
C PRO A 476 4.02 -14.52 -22.93
N ALA A 477 5.09 -14.69 -23.70
CA ALA A 477 5.77 -13.57 -24.38
C ALA A 477 4.83 -12.75 -25.29
N HIS A 478 3.87 -13.42 -25.94
CA HIS A 478 2.90 -12.76 -26.82
C HIS A 478 2.00 -11.76 -26.07
N ILE A 479 1.68 -12.01 -24.79
CA ILE A 479 0.93 -11.07 -23.94
C ILE A 479 1.69 -9.76 -23.75
N ILE A 480 3.02 -9.82 -23.68
CA ILE A 480 3.90 -8.66 -23.47
C ILE A 480 4.10 -7.88 -24.77
N THR A 481 4.18 -8.55 -25.91
CA THR A 481 4.49 -7.89 -27.19
C THR A 481 3.27 -7.39 -27.96
N LYS A 482 2.07 -7.91 -27.68
CA LYS A 482 0.87 -7.52 -28.42
C LYS A 482 0.35 -6.13 -27.99
N PRO A 483 -0.27 -5.37 -28.92
CA PRO A 483 -0.94 -4.13 -28.58
C PRO A 483 -2.03 -4.34 -27.52
N PRO A 484 -2.20 -3.42 -26.56
CA PRO A 484 -3.24 -3.51 -25.55
C PRO A 484 -4.62 -3.24 -26.17
N SER A 485 -5.62 -4.03 -25.77
CA SER A 485 -6.99 -4.01 -26.28
C SER A 485 -7.98 -4.63 -25.30
N ALA A 486 -9.19 -4.09 -25.26
CA ALA A 486 -10.34 -4.66 -24.56
C ALA A 486 -11.17 -5.66 -25.42
N GLU A 487 -10.87 -5.79 -26.72
CA GLU A 487 -11.58 -6.65 -27.69
C GLU A 487 -13.13 -6.56 -27.61
N LEU A 488 -13.68 -5.35 -27.50
CA LEU A 488 -15.12 -5.09 -27.44
C LEU A 488 -15.75 -4.89 -28.83
N ARG A 489 -14.92 -4.64 -29.84
CA ARG A 489 -15.29 -4.56 -31.25
C ARG A 489 -14.12 -5.07 -32.13
N PRO A 490 -14.37 -5.39 -33.42
CA PRO A 490 -13.32 -5.85 -34.33
C PRO A 490 -12.12 -4.89 -34.40
N ASP A 491 -10.91 -5.45 -34.39
CA ASP A 491 -9.62 -4.74 -34.55
C ASP A 491 -9.35 -3.58 -33.58
N GLN A 492 -10.04 -3.55 -32.43
CA GLN A 492 -9.89 -2.49 -31.43
C GLN A 492 -8.49 -2.46 -30.82
N VAL A 493 -7.93 -1.26 -30.64
CA VAL A 493 -6.76 -1.02 -29.78
C VAL A 493 -6.97 0.20 -28.89
N ASP A 494 -6.32 0.25 -27.72
CA ASP A 494 -6.52 1.35 -26.77
C ASP A 494 -6.07 2.71 -27.36
N GLN A 495 -5.10 2.69 -28.27
CA GLN A 495 -4.58 3.85 -28.98
C GLN A 495 -5.61 4.50 -29.93
N ASP A 496 -6.73 3.84 -30.21
CA ASP A 496 -7.87 4.46 -30.91
C ASP A 496 -8.43 5.65 -30.11
N SER A 497 -8.28 5.62 -28.78
CA SER A 497 -8.93 6.55 -27.84
C SER A 497 -7.99 7.20 -26.85
N LEU A 498 -6.72 6.79 -26.78
CA LEU A 498 -5.71 7.31 -25.86
C LEU A 498 -4.39 7.62 -26.58
N PRO A 499 -3.59 8.58 -26.11
CA PRO A 499 -2.20 8.69 -26.54
C PRO A 499 -1.41 7.42 -26.14
N PRO A 500 -0.24 7.16 -26.74
CA PRO A 500 0.64 6.07 -26.32
C PRO A 500 0.90 6.11 -24.81
N TYR A 501 0.93 4.95 -24.16
CA TYR A 501 1.03 4.87 -22.69
C TYR A 501 2.28 5.53 -22.11
N GLU A 502 3.41 5.49 -22.81
CA GLU A 502 4.64 6.20 -22.40
C GLU A 502 4.43 7.72 -22.27
N ILE A 503 3.61 8.31 -23.16
CA ILE A 503 3.26 9.73 -23.11
C ILE A 503 2.15 9.97 -22.08
N LEU A 504 1.16 9.07 -22.04
CA LEU A 504 0.02 9.19 -21.13
C LEU A 504 0.48 9.16 -19.67
N ASP A 505 1.26 8.15 -19.29
CA ASP A 505 1.63 7.88 -17.90
C ASP A 505 2.53 8.98 -17.34
N ASP A 506 3.44 9.53 -18.14
CA ASP A 506 4.29 10.66 -17.74
C ASP A 506 3.49 11.96 -17.54
N ILE A 507 2.52 12.24 -18.43
CA ILE A 507 1.57 13.36 -18.22
C ILE A 507 0.75 13.13 -16.94
N LEU A 508 0.29 11.91 -16.70
CA LEU A 508 -0.49 11.56 -15.51
C LEU A 508 0.33 11.72 -14.23
N GLU A 509 1.57 11.23 -14.19
CA GLU A 509 2.48 11.39 -13.06
C GLU A 509 2.65 12.87 -12.70
N ARG A 510 2.93 13.71 -13.70
CA ARG A 510 3.12 15.16 -13.50
C ARG A 510 1.86 15.86 -12.99
N LEU A 511 0.70 15.54 -13.55
CA LEU A 511 -0.57 16.18 -13.19
C LEU A 511 -1.14 15.68 -11.85
N VAL A 512 -1.09 14.37 -11.61
CA VAL A 512 -1.77 13.69 -10.50
C VAL A 512 -0.87 13.58 -9.27
N GLU A 513 0.38 13.16 -9.46
CA GLU A 513 1.30 12.89 -8.35
C GLU A 513 2.12 14.13 -7.99
N GLN A 514 2.68 14.81 -9.00
CA GLN A 514 3.57 15.97 -8.80
C GLN A 514 2.83 17.32 -8.72
N HIS A 515 1.50 17.33 -8.90
CA HIS A 515 0.67 18.53 -8.88
C HIS A 515 1.10 19.66 -9.84
N GLN A 516 1.77 19.31 -10.94
CA GLN A 516 2.21 20.29 -11.93
C GLN A 516 1.00 20.90 -12.63
N SER A 517 1.11 22.19 -12.96
CA SER A 517 0.08 22.84 -13.78
C SER A 517 0.15 22.34 -15.23
N ILE A 518 -0.97 22.40 -15.96
CA ILE A 518 -1.01 22.11 -17.40
C ILE A 518 0.07 22.89 -18.16
N GLN A 519 0.29 24.15 -17.79
CA GLN A 519 1.30 24.99 -18.43
C GLN A 519 2.72 24.45 -18.18
N THR A 520 3.01 24.02 -16.96
CA THR A 520 4.30 23.40 -16.60
C THR A 520 4.55 22.11 -17.39
N VAL A 521 3.51 21.29 -17.57
CA VAL A 521 3.63 20.07 -18.39
C VAL A 521 3.88 20.43 -19.86
N ILE A 522 3.18 21.41 -20.42
CA ILE A 522 3.44 21.87 -21.79
C ILE A 522 4.88 22.41 -21.95
N GLU A 523 5.36 23.19 -20.97
CA GLU A 523 6.72 23.73 -20.94
C GLU A 523 7.79 22.62 -20.82
N ALA A 524 7.43 21.44 -20.28
CA ALA A 524 8.27 20.26 -20.26
C ALA A 524 8.37 19.53 -21.62
N GLY A 525 7.61 19.96 -22.64
CA GLY A 525 7.75 19.50 -24.03
C GLY A 525 6.59 18.66 -24.58
N TYR A 526 5.53 18.43 -23.80
CA TYR A 526 4.35 17.71 -24.30
C TYR A 526 3.44 18.61 -25.15
N GLU A 527 2.80 18.00 -26.13
CA GLU A 527 1.90 18.69 -27.04
C GLU A 527 0.64 19.18 -26.29
N ARG A 528 0.28 20.46 -26.48
CA ARG A 528 -0.79 21.14 -25.75
C ARG A 528 -2.12 20.40 -25.83
N THR A 529 -2.56 20.01 -27.03
CA THR A 529 -3.87 19.38 -27.21
C THR A 529 -3.93 18.02 -26.50
N THR A 530 -2.81 17.32 -26.41
CA THR A 530 -2.66 16.06 -25.68
C THR A 530 -2.77 16.27 -24.17
N VAL A 531 -2.02 17.22 -23.61
CA VAL A 531 -2.07 17.53 -22.16
C VAL A 531 -3.48 17.99 -21.74
N GLU A 532 -4.07 18.91 -22.50
CA GLU A 532 -5.42 19.43 -22.22
C GLU A 532 -6.49 18.31 -22.32
N ARG A 533 -6.35 17.40 -23.30
CA ARG A 533 -7.21 16.21 -23.43
C ARG A 533 -7.06 15.27 -22.23
N VAL A 534 -5.85 14.93 -21.82
CA VAL A 534 -5.60 14.05 -20.66
C VAL A 534 -6.17 14.66 -19.38
N ALA A 535 -5.90 15.94 -19.13
CA ALA A 535 -6.45 16.65 -17.96
C ALA A 535 -7.99 16.65 -17.95
N ARG A 536 -8.63 16.81 -19.12
CA ARG A 536 -10.09 16.70 -19.26
C ARG A 536 -10.59 15.29 -18.97
N LEU A 537 -9.91 14.24 -19.47
CA LEU A 537 -10.27 12.85 -19.20
C LEU A 537 -10.17 12.53 -17.71
N VAL A 538 -9.09 12.98 -17.05
CA VAL A 538 -8.91 12.84 -15.60
C VAL A 538 -10.07 13.48 -14.84
N LYS A 539 -10.46 14.70 -15.20
CA LYS A 539 -11.61 15.39 -14.61
C LYS A 539 -12.91 14.58 -14.73
N ILE A 540 -13.28 14.16 -15.95
CA ILE A 540 -14.59 13.53 -16.18
C ILE A 540 -14.68 12.11 -15.61
N ALA A 541 -13.55 11.46 -15.35
CA ALA A 541 -13.50 10.11 -14.80
C ALA A 541 -13.73 10.03 -13.28
N GLU A 542 -13.86 11.17 -12.59
CA GLU A 542 -14.01 11.22 -11.13
C GLU A 542 -15.20 10.40 -10.61
N PHE A 543 -16.34 10.45 -11.30
CA PHE A 543 -17.53 9.67 -10.89
C PHE A 543 -17.31 8.15 -10.98
N LYS A 544 -16.45 7.69 -11.91
CA LYS A 544 -16.11 6.27 -12.03
C LYS A 544 -15.21 5.85 -10.88
N ARG A 545 -14.13 6.60 -10.64
CA ARG A 545 -13.17 6.32 -9.56
C ARG A 545 -13.80 6.25 -8.17
N ARG A 546 -14.80 7.10 -7.91
CA ARG A 546 -15.55 7.10 -6.65
C ARG A 546 -16.38 5.83 -6.39
N GLN A 547 -16.56 5.00 -7.40
CA GLN A 547 -17.26 3.71 -7.33
C GLN A 547 -16.32 2.52 -7.55
N ALA A 548 -15.02 2.76 -7.69
CA ALA A 548 -14.04 1.70 -7.80
C ALA A 548 -13.91 0.95 -6.47
N PRO A 549 -13.59 -0.36 -6.50
CA PRO A 549 -13.19 -1.07 -5.30
C PRO A 549 -11.89 -0.47 -4.73
N PRO A 550 -11.55 -0.76 -3.46
CA PRO A 550 -10.28 -0.35 -2.87
C PRO A 550 -9.10 -0.77 -3.76
N GLY A 551 -8.19 0.16 -4.04
CA GLY A 551 -6.98 -0.09 -4.82
C GLY A 551 -5.76 -0.18 -3.92
N LEU A 552 -4.86 -1.12 -4.17
CA LEU A 552 -3.60 -1.22 -3.42
C LEU A 552 -2.69 -0.05 -3.80
N LYS A 553 -2.40 0.83 -2.84
CA LYS A 553 -1.56 2.02 -3.01
C LYS A 553 -0.08 1.65 -3.02
N ILE A 554 0.62 2.10 -4.06
CA ILE A 554 2.09 1.97 -4.18
C ILE A 554 2.77 3.31 -4.49
N THR A 555 2.01 4.35 -4.80
CA THR A 555 2.50 5.70 -5.09
C THR A 555 2.12 6.69 -3.99
N ASP A 556 2.75 7.86 -3.97
CA ASP A 556 2.42 8.93 -3.04
C ASP A 556 0.99 9.45 -3.20
N ARG A 557 0.36 9.27 -4.37
CA ARG A 557 -1.03 9.68 -4.66
C ARG A 557 -1.78 8.57 -5.40
N ALA A 558 -2.52 7.77 -4.65
CA ALA A 558 -3.47 6.80 -5.18
C ALA A 558 -4.89 7.39 -5.26
N PHE A 559 -5.67 6.92 -6.23
CA PHE A 559 -7.09 7.23 -6.29
C PHE A 559 -7.84 6.51 -5.16
N GLY A 560 -8.59 7.26 -4.35
CA GLY A 560 -9.22 6.75 -3.14
C GLY A 560 -9.07 7.74 -1.98
N THR A 561 -8.60 7.26 -0.83
CA THR A 561 -8.41 8.04 0.40
C THR A 561 -7.52 9.28 0.18
N GLY A 562 -6.44 9.12 -0.57
CA GLY A 562 -5.47 10.16 -0.93
C GLY A 562 -5.89 11.12 -2.04
N TRP A 563 -6.99 10.87 -2.76
CA TRP A 563 -7.46 11.70 -3.88
C TRP A 563 -8.88 12.21 -3.64
N ARG A 564 -9.00 13.52 -3.38
CA ARG A 564 -10.26 14.15 -2.97
C ARG A 564 -10.67 15.25 -3.95
N MET A 565 -11.37 14.86 -5.02
CA MET A 565 -11.89 15.81 -6.02
C MET A 565 -13.43 15.83 -6.04
N PRO A 566 -14.06 16.99 -6.33
CA PRO A 566 -15.50 17.06 -6.49
C PRO A 566 -15.95 16.42 -7.81
N ILE A 567 -17.01 15.60 -7.75
CA ILE A 567 -17.67 15.06 -8.95
C ILE A 567 -18.45 16.18 -9.67
N ALA A 568 -19.29 16.89 -8.93
CA ALA A 568 -20.16 17.94 -9.46
C ALA A 568 -19.40 19.28 -9.53
N GLN A 569 -18.64 19.48 -10.60
CA GLN A 569 -17.84 20.68 -10.81
C GLN A 569 -17.82 21.12 -12.29
N GLN A 570 -17.58 22.42 -12.53
CA GLN A 570 -17.48 23.00 -13.88
C GLN A 570 -16.11 23.65 -14.20
N TRP A 571 -15.14 23.60 -13.29
CA TRP A 571 -13.78 24.08 -13.52
C TRP A 571 -13.15 23.39 -14.73
N GLN A 572 -12.75 24.16 -15.75
CA GLN A 572 -12.12 23.63 -16.95
C GLN A 572 -10.61 23.69 -16.80
N PRO A 573 -9.90 22.55 -16.77
CA PRO A 573 -8.46 22.53 -16.77
C PRO A 573 -7.96 23.09 -18.11
N SER A 574 -7.29 24.24 -18.10
CA SER A 574 -6.65 24.81 -19.29
C SER A 574 -5.33 25.49 -18.93
N ALA A 575 -4.44 25.60 -19.91
CA ALA A 575 -3.26 26.45 -19.77
C ALA A 575 -3.71 27.92 -19.60
N ALA A 576 -3.15 28.61 -18.60
CA ALA A 576 -3.42 30.04 -18.42
C ALA A 576 -3.06 30.80 -19.71
N GLN A 577 -4.02 31.53 -20.28
CA GLN A 577 -3.67 32.56 -21.25
C GLN A 577 -2.89 33.62 -20.47
N ARG A 578 -1.58 33.75 -20.74
CA ARG A 578 -0.80 34.87 -20.20
C ARG A 578 -1.41 36.16 -20.76
N THR A 579 -2.37 36.75 -20.05
CA THR A 579 -2.66 38.17 -20.21
C THR A 579 -1.43 38.88 -19.70
N ASN A 580 -0.64 39.44 -20.63
CA ASN A 580 0.36 40.43 -20.30
C ASN A 580 -0.36 41.57 -19.57
N VAL A 581 -0.37 41.54 -18.23
CA VAL A 581 -0.57 42.74 -17.45
C VAL A 581 0.74 43.49 -17.61
N SER A 582 0.79 44.34 -18.64
CA SER A 582 1.79 45.39 -18.77
C SER A 582 1.71 46.23 -17.51
N VAL A 583 2.74 46.13 -16.66
CA VAL A 583 3.01 47.05 -15.55
C VAL A 583 3.44 48.39 -16.12
#